data_AF-A0A170XCM8-F1
#
_entry.id   AF-A0A170XCM8-F1
#
_cell.length_a   1.000
_cell.length_b   1.000
_cell.length_c   1.000
_cell.angle_alpha   90.00
_cell.angle_beta   90.00
_cell.angle_gamma   90.00
#
_symmetry.space_group_name_H-M   'P 1'
#
loop_
_entity.id
_entity.type
_entity.pdbx_description
1 polymer ?
#
loop_
_entity_poly.entity_id
_entity_poly.type
_entity_poly.pdbx_seq_one_letter_code
_entity_poly.pdbx_strand_id
1 'polypeptide(L)'
;KIRGYIILMPYVKAILLENERMIPVAAVLGPRRVLKDFSIGGYTITKNTTVLFNILHSSRDENIWKDPTVFSPLRFLKNDLQTEKEKLYTFGKGKRRCPGEKLAKGFMFLFFTSFLNHFKILNSNENSIPPLQYLPGIVLSP
;
A
#
# COMPACT_ATOMS: atom_id res chain seq x y z
N LYS A 1 3.48 -8.28 -25.89
CA LYS A 1 4.29 -7.03 -25.87
C LYS A 1 4.16 -6.22 -24.56
N ILE A 2 2.99 -6.07 -23.93
CA ILE A 2 2.78 -5.26 -22.70
C ILE A 2 3.62 -5.73 -21.49
N ARG A 3 3.83 -7.05 -21.32
CA ARG A 3 4.62 -7.63 -20.21
C ARG A 3 6.08 -7.14 -20.16
N GLY A 4 6.68 -6.79 -21.31
CA GLY A 4 8.08 -6.32 -21.39
C GLY A 4 8.24 -4.86 -20.93
N TYR A 5 7.31 -3.98 -21.30
CA TYR A 5 7.32 -2.57 -20.89
C TYR A 5 7.20 -2.38 -19.37
N ILE A 6 6.46 -3.27 -18.69
CA ILE A 6 6.34 -3.24 -17.23
C ILE A 6 7.70 -3.43 -16.55
N ILE A 7 8.59 -4.28 -17.10
CA ILE A 7 9.94 -4.51 -16.54
C ILE A 7 10.86 -3.29 -16.76
N LEU A 8 10.64 -2.52 -17.83
CA LEU A 8 11.49 -1.40 -18.25
C LEU A 8 11.29 -0.10 -17.46
N MET A 9 10.29 0.01 -16.59
CA MET A 9 9.99 1.23 -15.82
C MET A 9 10.09 1.02 -14.29
N PRO A 10 11.28 0.73 -13.75
CA PRO A 10 11.46 0.43 -12.33
C PRO A 10 11.06 1.61 -11.44
N TYR A 11 11.35 2.84 -11.86
CA TYR A 11 11.02 4.05 -11.09
C TYR A 11 9.49 4.23 -10.92
N VAL A 12 8.71 3.99 -11.98
CA VAL A 12 7.24 4.05 -11.90
C VAL A 12 6.68 3.01 -10.94
N LYS A 13 7.20 1.78 -10.99
CA LYS A 13 6.81 0.75 -10.02
C LYS A 13 7.10 1.18 -8.59
N ALA A 14 8.27 1.78 -8.36
CA ALA A 14 8.68 2.26 -7.06
C ALA A 14 7.77 3.39 -6.55
N ILE A 15 7.35 4.32 -7.42
CA ILE A 15 6.36 5.35 -7.10
C ILE A 15 5.04 4.72 -6.65
N LEU A 16 4.51 3.78 -7.44
CA LEU A 16 3.23 3.14 -7.15
C LEU A 16 3.26 2.35 -5.83
N LEU A 17 4.38 1.68 -5.53
CA LEU A 17 4.57 0.96 -4.26
C LEU A 17 4.71 1.91 -3.08
N GLU A 18 5.41 3.04 -3.24
CA GLU A 18 5.51 4.05 -2.18
C GLU A 18 4.17 4.73 -1.93
N ASN A 19 3.36 4.96 -2.97
CA ASN A 19 1.99 5.43 -2.81
C ASN A 19 1.13 4.40 -2.06
N GLU A 20 1.17 3.12 -2.45
CA GLU A 20 0.48 2.01 -1.77
C GLU A 20 0.86 1.90 -0.28
N ARG A 21 2.11 2.21 0.07
CA ARG A 21 2.60 2.24 1.45
C ARG A 21 2.07 3.47 2.20
N MET A 22 2.32 4.68 1.68
CA MET A 22 2.05 5.91 2.42
C MET A 22 0.57 6.15 2.66
N ILE A 23 -0.25 5.79 1.67
CA ILE A 23 -1.68 6.00 1.66
C ILE A 23 -2.33 4.66 1.31
N PRO A 24 -2.36 3.70 2.25
CA PRO A 24 -3.02 2.44 2.00
C PRO A 24 -4.51 2.70 1.82
N VAL A 25 -5.07 2.22 0.71
CA VAL A 25 -6.50 2.41 0.37
C VAL A 25 -7.40 2.02 1.54
N ALA A 26 -7.10 0.91 2.22
CA ALA A 26 -7.75 0.52 3.46
C ALA A 26 -6.82 0.76 4.67
N ALA A 27 -7.22 1.65 5.58
CA ALA A 27 -6.46 1.90 6.81
C ALA A 27 -6.46 0.69 7.76
N VAL A 28 -7.56 -0.05 7.78
CA VAL A 28 -7.75 -1.24 8.62
C VAL A 28 -8.26 -2.40 7.76
N LEU A 29 -7.63 -3.57 7.88
CA LEU A 29 -8.12 -4.80 7.25
C LEU A 29 -8.86 -5.69 8.25
N GLY A 30 -9.90 -6.37 7.76
CA GLY A 30 -10.78 -7.21 8.58
C GLY A 30 -12.25 -6.84 8.37
N PRO A 31 -13.14 -7.17 9.31
CA PRO A 31 -12.87 -7.99 10.49
C PRO A 31 -12.52 -9.45 10.14
N ARG A 32 -11.68 -10.08 10.97
CA ARG A 32 -11.45 -11.53 10.98
C ARG A 32 -11.96 -12.12 12.28
N ARG A 33 -12.44 -13.37 12.23
CA ARG A 33 -12.84 -14.13 13.42
C ARG A 33 -11.81 -15.20 13.73
N VAL A 34 -11.37 -15.25 14.97
CA VAL A 34 -10.48 -16.30 15.47
C VAL A 34 -11.23 -17.63 15.49
N LEU A 35 -10.67 -18.68 14.88
CA LEU A 35 -11.35 -19.97 14.72
C LEU A 35 -11.08 -20.95 15.87
N LYS A 36 -9.97 -20.78 16.58
CA LYS A 36 -9.55 -21.55 17.75
C LYS A 36 -8.63 -20.68 18.60
N ASP A 37 -8.60 -20.96 19.90
CA ASP A 37 -7.70 -20.29 20.84
C ASP A 37 -6.25 -20.43 20.35
N PHE A 38 -5.49 -19.33 20.44
CA PHE A 38 -4.07 -19.32 20.12
C PHE A 38 -3.35 -18.24 20.93
N SER A 39 -2.03 -18.38 21.08
CA SER A 39 -1.21 -17.39 21.77
C SER A 39 -0.28 -16.67 20.80
N ILE A 40 -0.13 -15.35 20.98
CA ILE A 40 0.76 -14.49 20.20
C ILE A 40 1.29 -13.36 21.08
N GLY A 41 2.60 -13.11 21.05
CA GLY A 41 3.23 -12.03 21.82
C GLY A 41 2.99 -12.10 23.33
N GLY A 42 2.85 -13.30 23.90
CA GLY A 42 2.53 -13.50 25.31
C GLY A 42 1.04 -13.39 25.66
N TYR A 43 0.18 -13.04 24.71
CA TYR A 43 -1.26 -12.96 24.90
C TYR A 43 -1.97 -14.21 24.38
N THR A 44 -3.01 -14.66 25.09
CA THR A 44 -3.93 -15.70 24.60
C THR A 44 -5.17 -15.04 24.01
N ILE A 45 -5.42 -15.30 22.73
CA ILE A 45 -6.58 -14.81 21.99
C ILE A 45 -7.57 -15.95 21.86
N THR A 46 -8.78 -15.75 22.38
CA THR A 46 -9.81 -16.78 22.42
C THR A 46 -10.53 -16.95 21.08
N LYS A 47 -11.12 -18.12 20.88
CA LYS A 47 -12.00 -18.41 19.75
C LYS A 47 -13.12 -17.39 19.71
N ASN A 48 -13.49 -16.99 18.49
CA ASN A 48 -14.49 -15.99 18.15
C ASN A 48 -14.11 -14.52 18.42
N THR A 49 -12.92 -14.22 18.96
CA THR A 49 -12.43 -12.84 19.00
C THR A 49 -12.42 -12.22 17.61
N THR A 50 -12.85 -10.96 17.51
CA THR A 50 -12.74 -10.16 16.30
C THR A 50 -11.36 -9.51 16.25
N VAL A 51 -10.66 -9.71 15.14
CA VAL A 51 -9.33 -9.14 14.89
C VAL A 51 -9.40 -8.17 13.72
N LEU A 52 -8.86 -6.99 13.97
CA LEU A 52 -8.66 -5.93 12.99
C LEU A 52 -7.16 -5.67 12.86
N PHE A 53 -6.70 -5.46 11.62
CA PHE A 53 -5.29 -5.20 11.33
C PHE A 53 -5.11 -3.74 10.96
N ASN A 54 -4.37 -2.98 11.77
CA ASN A 54 -4.09 -1.57 11.52
C ASN A 54 -2.96 -1.43 10.49
N ILE A 55 -3.34 -1.33 9.22
CA ILE A 55 -2.39 -1.23 8.10
C ILE A 55 -1.75 0.15 8.04
N LEU A 56 -2.52 1.19 8.35
CA LEU A 56 -2.01 2.57 8.36
C LEU A 56 -0.88 2.76 9.37
N HIS A 57 -0.98 2.11 10.53
CA HIS A 57 0.11 2.12 11.51
C HIS A 57 1.33 1.33 11.00
N SER A 58 1.14 0.10 10.52
CA SER A 58 2.24 -0.72 9.99
C SER A 58 2.97 -0.06 8.81
N SER A 59 2.25 0.72 8.00
CA SER A 59 2.86 1.43 6.87
C SER A 59 3.70 2.64 7.29
N ARG A 60 3.56 3.09 8.54
CA ARG A 60 4.28 4.22 9.14
C ARG A 60 5.19 3.83 10.31
N ASP A 61 5.28 2.55 10.63
CA ASP A 61 6.12 2.04 11.72
C ASP A 61 7.60 2.28 11.42
N GLU A 62 8.25 3.07 12.28
CA GLU A 62 9.67 3.45 12.19
C GLU A 62 10.62 2.24 12.35
N ASN A 63 10.16 1.16 13.00
CA ASN A 63 10.93 -0.08 13.10
C ASN A 63 10.96 -0.86 11.78
N ILE A 64 10.00 -0.60 10.89
CA ILE A 64 9.86 -1.28 9.59
C ILE A 64 10.38 -0.39 8.45
N TRP A 65 10.09 0.90 8.52
CA TRP A 65 10.35 1.87 7.47
C TRP A 65 11.21 3.03 7.97
N LYS A 66 12.35 3.25 7.31
CA LYS A 66 13.16 4.45 7.51
C LYS A 66 12.44 5.69 6.97
N ASP A 67 12.36 6.75 7.77
CA ASP A 67 11.70 8.02 7.42
C ASP A 67 10.27 7.79 6.87
N PRO A 68 9.36 7.18 7.66
CA PRO A 68 8.09 6.65 7.16
C PRO A 68 7.11 7.72 6.64
N THR A 69 7.28 8.96 7.08
CA THR A 69 6.46 10.12 6.66
C THR A 69 6.95 10.74 5.35
N VAL A 70 8.16 10.40 4.90
CA VAL A 70 8.75 10.92 3.67
C VAL A 70 8.38 10.03 2.48
N PHE A 71 7.78 10.64 1.45
CA PHE A 71 7.54 9.99 0.17
C PHE A 71 8.86 9.77 -0.57
N SER A 72 9.38 8.55 -0.53
CA SER A 72 10.67 8.20 -1.14
C SER A 72 10.57 6.91 -1.94
N PRO A 73 10.23 6.97 -3.25
CA PRO A 73 10.21 5.82 -4.15
C PRO A 73 11.54 5.06 -4.17
N LEU A 74 12.67 5.75 -3.94
CA LEU A 74 14.00 5.15 -3.97
C LEU A 74 14.17 3.95 -3.02
N ARG A 75 13.36 3.85 -1.96
CA ARG A 75 13.40 2.70 -1.02
C ARG A 75 13.04 1.38 -1.70
N PHE A 76 12.20 1.43 -2.75
CA PHE A 76 11.82 0.26 -3.56
C PHE A 76 12.74 0.06 -4.78
N LEU A 77 13.79 0.86 -4.94
CA LEU A 77 14.78 0.72 -6.01
C LEU A 77 16.14 0.22 -5.52
N LYS A 78 16.55 0.67 -4.33
CA LYS A 78 17.88 0.36 -3.76
C LYS A 78 17.95 -1.02 -3.12
N ASN A 79 16.84 -1.50 -2.58
CA ASN A 79 16.77 -2.79 -1.88
C ASN A 79 16.21 -3.87 -2.81
N ASP A 80 16.34 -5.15 -2.41
CA ASP A 80 15.63 -6.21 -3.11
C ASP A 80 14.12 -5.90 -3.08
N LEU A 81 13.60 -5.57 -4.26
CA LEU A 81 12.22 -5.18 -4.50
C LEU A 81 11.25 -6.27 -3.98
N GLN A 82 11.66 -7.53 -3.97
CA GLN A 82 10.83 -8.62 -3.45
C GLN A 82 10.72 -8.54 -1.92
N THR A 83 11.83 -8.30 -1.22
CA THR A 83 11.87 -8.16 0.25
C THR A 83 11.08 -6.95 0.74
N GLU A 84 11.17 -5.81 0.05
CA GLU A 84 10.42 -4.62 0.45
C GLU A 84 8.91 -4.76 0.20
N LYS A 85 8.51 -5.47 -0.87
CA LYS A 85 7.10 -5.79 -1.12
C LYS A 85 6.49 -6.67 -0.03
N GLU A 86 7.30 -7.54 0.58
CA GLU A 86 6.81 -8.40 1.66
C GLU A 86 6.47 -7.62 2.93
N LYS A 87 7.02 -6.42 3.12
CA LYS A 87 6.64 -5.54 4.24
C LYS A 87 5.30 -4.84 4.03
N LEU A 88 4.74 -4.86 2.81
CA LEU A 88 3.46 -4.24 2.50
C LEU A 88 2.28 -5.17 2.82
N TYR A 89 1.28 -4.59 3.48
CA TYR A 89 0.06 -5.28 3.90
C TYR A 89 -1.21 -4.72 3.24
N THR A 90 -1.10 -3.80 2.28
CA THR A 90 -2.26 -3.09 1.68
C THR A 90 -3.28 -4.01 1.03
N PHE A 91 -2.85 -5.13 0.45
CA PHE A 91 -3.73 -6.18 -0.10
C PHE A 91 -3.98 -7.34 0.88
N GLY A 92 -3.54 -7.22 2.13
CA GLY A 92 -3.57 -8.27 3.15
C GLY A 92 -2.60 -9.41 2.89
N LYS A 93 -2.65 -10.43 3.75
CA LYS A 93 -1.84 -11.66 3.66
C LYS A 93 -2.65 -12.91 4.01
N GLY A 94 -2.05 -14.07 3.74
CA GLY A 94 -2.61 -15.38 4.09
C GLY A 94 -3.85 -15.75 3.28
N LYS A 95 -4.70 -16.62 3.85
CA LYS A 95 -5.89 -17.21 3.19
C LYS A 95 -6.93 -16.21 2.70
N ARG A 96 -6.85 -14.95 3.15
CA ARG A 96 -7.80 -13.89 2.80
C ARG A 96 -7.10 -12.66 2.20
N ARG A 97 -5.91 -12.86 1.62
CA ARG A 97 -5.25 -11.89 0.76
C ARG A 97 -6.17 -11.53 -0.41
N CYS A 98 -6.15 -10.27 -0.83
CA CYS A 98 -7.02 -9.77 -1.88
C CYS A 98 -6.80 -10.57 -3.19
N PRO A 99 -7.84 -11.22 -3.73
CA PRO A 99 -7.71 -11.95 -5.00
C PRO A 99 -7.48 -11.01 -6.19
N GLY A 100 -7.87 -9.74 -6.06
CA GLY A 100 -7.73 -8.71 -7.09
C GLY A 100 -6.37 -8.02 -7.13
N GLU A 101 -5.40 -8.35 -6.26
CA GLU A 101 -4.11 -7.62 -6.18
C GLU A 101 -3.39 -7.52 -7.53
N LYS A 102 -3.27 -8.64 -8.25
CA LYS A 102 -2.56 -8.66 -9.53
C LYS A 102 -3.27 -7.78 -10.57
N LEU A 103 -4.61 -7.81 -10.58
CA LEU A 103 -5.42 -7.00 -11.48
C LEU A 103 -5.28 -5.51 -11.14
N ALA A 104 -5.42 -5.15 -9.86
CA ALA A 104 -5.31 -3.77 -9.39
C ALA A 104 -3.92 -3.20 -9.70
N LYS A 105 -2.84 -3.93 -9.39
CA LYS A 105 -1.46 -3.49 -9.68
C LYS A 105 -1.20 -3.34 -11.17
N GLY A 106 -1.72 -4.26 -11.99
CA GLY A 106 -1.64 -4.15 -13.44
C GLY A 106 -2.39 -2.94 -13.99
N PHE A 107 -3.62 -2.73 -13.54
CA PHE A 107 -4.46 -1.61 -13.95
C PHE A 107 -3.86 -0.26 -13.54
N MET A 108 -3.46 -0.12 -12.26
CA MET A 108 -2.80 1.09 -11.76
C MET A 108 -1.55 1.42 -12.56
N PHE A 109 -0.71 0.42 -12.87
CA PHE A 109 0.48 0.64 -13.69
C PHE A 109 0.13 1.15 -15.08
N LEU A 110 -0.77 0.47 -15.79
CA LEU A 110 -1.16 0.84 -17.15
C LEU A 110 -1.84 2.21 -17.22
N PHE A 111 -2.76 2.47 -16.30
CA PHE A 111 -3.45 3.75 -16.21
C PHE A 111 -2.45 4.87 -15.92
N PHE A 112 -1.62 4.72 -14.90
CA PHE A 112 -0.67 5.75 -14.50
C PHE A 112 0.36 6.05 -15.59
N THR A 113 0.94 5.03 -16.23
CA THR A 113 1.92 5.26 -17.31
C THR A 113 1.28 5.85 -18.55
N SER A 114 0.10 5.36 -18.95
CA SER A 114 -0.61 5.90 -20.10
C SER A 114 -1.02 7.34 -19.85
N PHE A 115 -1.58 7.64 -18.69
CA PHE A 115 -2.04 8.98 -18.34
C PHE A 115 -0.87 9.98 -18.34
N LEU A 116 0.24 9.66 -17.66
CA LEU A 116 1.41 10.55 -17.62
C LEU A 116 2.18 10.65 -18.95
N ASN A 117 2.02 9.68 -19.85
CA ASN A 117 2.60 9.77 -21.19
C ASN A 117 1.87 10.78 -22.09
N HIS A 118 0.60 11.08 -21.79
CA HIS A 118 -0.23 11.99 -22.59
C HIS A 118 -0.48 13.34 -21.91
N PHE A 119 -0.38 13.42 -20.58
CA PHE A 119 -0.74 14.60 -19.82
C PHE A 119 0.35 15.02 -18.84
N LYS A 120 0.56 16.33 -18.72
CA LYS A 120 1.33 16.95 -17.64
C LYS A 120 0.34 17.47 -16.60
N ILE A 121 0.43 16.96 -15.36
CA ILE A 121 -0.41 17.40 -14.25
C ILE A 121 0.25 18.62 -13.60
N LEU A 122 -0.51 19.70 -13.48
CA LEU A 122 -0.09 20.96 -12.85
C LEU A 122 -1.17 21.39 -11.86
N ASN A 123 -0.77 22.09 -10.80
CA ASN A 123 -1.73 22.76 -9.92
C ASN A 123 -2.37 23.93 -10.68
N SER A 124 -3.61 24.28 -10.34
CA SER A 124 -4.28 25.45 -10.92
C SER A 124 -3.54 26.75 -10.62
N ASN A 125 -2.96 26.85 -9.41
CA ASN A 125 -2.02 27.91 -9.03
C ASN A 125 -0.74 27.26 -8.44
N GLU A 126 0.44 27.84 -8.69
CA GLU A 126 1.71 27.29 -8.18
C GLU A 126 1.75 27.12 -6.65
N ASN A 127 1.02 27.99 -5.93
CA ASN A 127 0.95 27.98 -4.47
C ASN A 127 -0.25 27.21 -3.88
N SER A 128 -1.15 26.66 -4.71
CA SER A 128 -2.32 25.91 -4.24
C SER A 128 -2.00 24.42 -4.14
N ILE A 129 -1.40 24.01 -3.03
CA ILE A 129 -1.25 22.59 -2.71
C ILE A 129 -2.57 22.09 -2.11
N PRO A 130 -3.24 21.08 -2.70
CA PRO A 130 -4.45 20.53 -2.11
C PRO A 130 -4.16 19.95 -0.71
N PRO A 131 -5.09 20.06 0.23
CA PRO A 131 -4.90 19.51 1.56
C PRO A 131 -4.69 17.99 1.48
N LEU A 132 -3.72 17.48 2.24
CA LEU A 132 -3.42 16.04 2.35
C LEU A 132 -4.21 15.38 3.50
N GLN A 133 -5.43 15.86 3.74
CA GLN A 133 -6.29 15.36 4.81
C GLN A 133 -7.21 14.28 4.28
N TYR A 134 -7.17 13.09 4.86
CA TYR A 134 -8.00 11.97 4.43
C TYR A 134 -9.31 11.92 5.19
N LEU A 135 -10.39 11.64 4.48
CA LEU A 135 -11.67 11.32 5.09
C LEU A 135 -11.62 9.87 5.65
N PRO A 136 -11.99 9.67 6.92
CA PRO A 136 -11.98 8.34 7.52
C PRO A 136 -13.10 7.47 6.95
N GLY A 137 -12.79 6.20 6.71
CA GLY A 137 -13.74 5.23 6.18
C GLY A 137 -13.11 3.84 6.05
N ILE A 138 -13.86 2.89 5.49
CA ILE A 138 -13.31 1.58 5.10
C ILE A 138 -12.20 1.78 4.06
N VAL A 139 -12.45 2.72 3.15
CA VAL A 139 -11.47 3.23 2.19
C VAL A 139 -11.14 4.67 2.56
N LEU A 140 -9.85 5.00 2.64
CA LEU A 140 -9.40 6.38 2.79
C LEU A 140 -9.65 7.13 1.49
N SER A 141 -10.30 8.28 1.58
CA SER A 141 -10.49 9.20 0.46
C SER A 141 -9.70 10.49 0.71
N PRO A 142 -9.10 11.08 -0.34
CA PRO A 142 -8.54 12.43 -0.25
C PRO A 142 -9.64 13.48 -0.05
#